data_AF-A0A7Y2TFX6-F1
#
_entry.id   AF-A0A7Y2TFX6-F1
#
_cell.length_a   1.000
_cell.length_b   1.000
_cell.length_c   1.000
_cell.angle_alpha   90.00
_cell.angle_beta   90.00
_cell.angle_gamma   90.00
#
_symmetry.space_group_name_H-M   'P 1'
#
loop_
_entity.id
_entity.type
_entity.pdbx_description
1 polymer ?
#
loop_
_entity_poly.entity_id
_entity_poly.type
_entity_poly.pdbx_seq_one_letter_code
_entity_poly.pdbx_strand_id
1 'polypeptide(L)'
;MFQEKYTQLSGEKESIKLTYISQLEQHTYRELTAINREKDIAVQRSFSGVHKDELDIEIENLSLKKYGSQGQIKSGLIALKLAEYEYIAKSKNVLPFLLLDDIFEKIDEERAQVLTQIIKKGNFGQIFITDTNISRLEGFCKEIGKSHQSITLK
;
A
#
# COMPACT_ATOMS: atom_id res chain seq x y z
N MET A 1 9.35 6.91 4.71
CA MET A 1 9.01 5.52 4.34
C MET A 1 8.01 5.50 3.19
N PHE A 2 6.73 5.84 3.40
CA PHE A 2 5.73 5.83 2.31
C PHE A 2 6.08 6.72 1.11
N GLN A 3 6.32 8.01 1.34
CA GLN A 3 6.66 8.97 0.28
C GLN A 3 7.88 8.52 -0.53
N GLU A 4 8.94 8.08 0.17
CA GLU A 4 10.15 7.54 -0.45
C GLU A 4 9.86 6.35 -1.38
N LYS A 5 9.04 5.38 -0.96
CA LYS A 5 8.67 4.23 -1.82
C LYS A 5 7.84 4.65 -3.01
N TYR A 6 6.92 5.59 -2.83
CA TYR A 6 6.12 6.10 -3.94
C TYR A 6 6.99 6.85 -4.96
N THR A 7 7.87 7.74 -4.50
CA THR A 7 8.80 8.50 -5.34
C THR A 7 9.70 7.57 -6.15
N GLN A 8 10.17 6.46 -5.56
CA GLN A 8 10.89 5.42 -6.30
C GLN A 8 10.02 4.80 -7.40
N LEU A 9 8.78 4.42 -7.09
CA LEU A 9 7.84 3.80 -8.04
C LEU A 9 7.33 4.75 -9.14
N SER A 10 7.21 6.05 -8.87
CA SER A 10 6.74 7.06 -9.84
C SER A 10 7.87 7.68 -10.66
N GLY A 11 9.13 7.36 -10.35
CA GLY A 11 10.30 7.93 -11.02
C GLY A 11 10.47 9.42 -10.76
N GLU A 12 10.18 9.88 -9.54
CA GLU A 12 10.31 11.28 -9.08
C GLU A 12 9.41 12.31 -9.80
N LYS A 13 8.43 11.85 -10.58
CA LYS A 13 7.55 12.72 -11.38
C LYS A 13 6.42 13.38 -10.56
N GLU A 14 6.11 12.84 -9.39
CA GLU A 14 4.88 13.17 -8.64
C GLU A 14 5.17 13.31 -7.14
N SER A 15 4.54 14.30 -6.50
CA SER A 15 4.57 14.46 -5.03
C SER A 15 3.35 13.78 -4.40
N ILE A 16 3.58 13.02 -3.33
CA ILE A 16 2.53 12.30 -2.60
C ILE A 16 2.53 12.66 -1.12
N LYS A 17 1.34 12.65 -0.51
CA LYS A 17 1.13 12.87 0.91
C LYS A 17 0.17 11.83 1.46
N LEU A 18 0.45 11.36 2.67
CA LEU A 18 -0.44 10.47 3.43
C LEU A 18 -0.86 11.22 4.68
N THR A 19 -2.16 11.40 4.86
CA THR A 19 -2.76 12.13 5.99
C THR A 19 -3.70 11.19 6.74
N TYR A 20 -3.53 11.11 8.06
CA TYR A 20 -4.52 10.49 8.93
C TYR A 20 -5.55 11.54 9.31
N ILE A 21 -6.82 11.29 9.00
CA ILE A 21 -7.92 12.20 9.27
C ILE A 21 -8.75 11.58 10.38
N SER A 22 -8.73 12.20 11.56
CA SER A 22 -9.52 11.76 12.70
C SER A 22 -10.44 12.86 13.20
N GLN A 23 -11.67 12.48 13.55
CA GLN A 23 -12.60 13.37 14.24
C GLN A 23 -12.03 13.85 15.58
N LEU A 24 -11.11 13.07 16.16
CA LEU A 24 -10.46 13.35 17.43
C LEU A 24 -9.37 14.43 17.35
N GLU A 25 -8.98 14.86 16.15
CA GLU A 25 -8.05 16.00 16.01
C GLU A 25 -8.71 17.34 16.37
N GLN A 26 -10.03 17.45 16.16
CA GLN A 26 -10.78 18.69 16.35
C GLN A 26 -11.71 18.67 17.56
N HIS A 27 -12.10 17.47 18.02
CA HIS A 27 -13.07 17.31 19.11
C HIS A 27 -12.64 16.19 20.05
N THR A 28 -13.02 16.27 21.31
CA THR A 28 -12.87 15.15 22.24
C THR A 28 -13.92 14.07 21.95
N TYR A 29 -13.61 12.83 22.33
CA TYR A 29 -14.57 11.72 22.18
C TYR A 29 -15.88 11.98 22.95
N ARG A 30 -15.82 12.66 24.09
CA ARG A 30 -17.00 13.04 24.89
C ARG A 30 -17.89 14.03 24.15
N GLU A 31 -17.32 15.02 23.47
CA GLU A 31 -18.09 15.99 22.68
C GLU A 31 -18.76 15.30 21.49
N LEU A 32 -18.02 14.48 20.76
CA LEU A 32 -18.54 13.76 19.60
C LEU A 32 -19.70 12.83 19.95
N THR A 33 -19.58 12.06 21.03
CA THR A 33 -20.65 11.17 21.52
C THR A 33 -21.85 11.93 22.05
N ALA A 34 -21.66 13.13 22.62
CA ALA A 34 -22.76 14.00 23.03
C ALA A 34 -23.51 14.56 21.81
N ILE A 35 -22.80 15.08 20.80
CA ILE A 35 -23.37 15.65 19.58
C ILE A 35 -24.14 14.60 18.77
N ASN A 36 -23.59 13.39 18.65
CA ASN A 36 -24.20 12.35 17.81
C ASN A 36 -25.24 11.48 18.54
N ARG A 37 -25.51 11.69 19.83
CA ARG A 37 -26.31 10.78 20.66
C ARG A 37 -27.69 10.45 20.08
N GLU A 38 -28.48 11.46 19.71
CA GLU A 38 -29.83 11.23 19.18
C GLU A 38 -29.79 10.47 17.85
N LYS A 39 -28.84 10.82 17.00
CA LYS A 39 -28.61 10.18 15.72
C LYS A 39 -28.17 8.73 15.91
N ASP A 40 -27.19 8.48 16.78
CA ASP A 40 -26.67 7.16 17.12
C ASP A 40 -27.79 6.22 17.60
N ILE A 41 -28.70 6.72 18.45
CA ILE A 41 -29.88 5.99 18.92
C ILE A 41 -30.82 5.65 17.76
N ALA A 42 -31.15 6.64 16.92
CA ALA A 42 -32.11 6.47 15.84
C ALA A 42 -31.68 5.42 14.80
N VAL A 43 -30.38 5.32 14.51
CA VAL A 43 -29.84 4.36 13.54
C VAL A 43 -29.11 3.16 14.16
N GLN A 44 -29.12 3.06 15.50
CA GLN A 44 -28.53 1.97 16.28
C GLN A 44 -27.05 1.68 15.93
N ARG A 45 -26.26 2.73 15.67
CA ARG A 45 -24.81 2.61 15.38
C ARG A 45 -24.07 3.88 15.81
N SER A 46 -22.80 3.74 16.22
CA SER A 46 -21.98 4.88 16.61
C SER A 46 -21.36 5.61 15.42
N PHE A 47 -21.58 6.92 15.34
CA PHE A 47 -20.95 7.80 14.34
C PHE A 47 -19.62 8.41 14.79
N SER A 48 -19.14 8.09 15.99
CA SER A 48 -17.91 8.64 16.54
C SER A 48 -16.97 7.56 17.05
N GLY A 49 -15.69 7.67 16.69
CA GLY A 49 -14.64 6.73 17.09
C GLY A 49 -13.67 6.41 15.95
N VAL A 50 -12.59 5.70 16.27
CA VAL A 50 -11.49 5.38 15.33
C VAL A 50 -11.94 4.61 14.09
N HIS A 51 -13.08 3.92 14.14
CA HIS A 51 -13.70 3.26 12.98
C HIS A 51 -14.25 4.23 11.93
N LYS A 52 -14.26 5.53 12.21
CA LYS A 52 -14.62 6.61 11.28
C LYS A 52 -13.42 7.40 10.79
N ASP A 53 -12.22 7.11 11.29
CA ASP A 53 -11.01 7.79 10.86
C ASP A 53 -10.60 7.28 9.46
N GLU A 54 -9.98 8.15 8.67
CA GLU A 54 -9.58 7.86 7.30
C GLU A 54 -8.08 8.04 7.11
N LEU A 55 -7.50 7.22 6.23
CA LEU A 55 -6.16 7.45 5.68
C LEU A 55 -6.34 7.99 4.26
N ASP A 56 -6.17 9.29 4.09
CA ASP A 56 -6.24 9.93 2.78
C ASP A 56 -4.84 10.02 2.16
N ILE A 57 -4.77 9.67 0.88
CA ILE A 57 -3.55 9.76 0.08
C ILE A 57 -3.79 10.83 -0.96
N GLU A 58 -2.95 11.85 -1.00
CA GLU A 58 -3.06 12.98 -1.91
C GLU A 58 -1.88 12.97 -2.88
N ILE A 59 -2.13 13.11 -4.18
CA ILE A 59 -1.11 13.38 -5.21
C ILE A 59 -1.33 14.81 -5.69
N GLU A 60 -0.31 15.64 -5.64
CA GLU A 60 -0.40 17.06 -6.03
C GLU A 60 -1.59 17.81 -5.37
N ASN A 61 -1.88 17.48 -4.10
CA ASN A 61 -3.01 17.99 -3.31
C ASN A 61 -4.40 17.55 -3.79
N LEU A 62 -4.48 16.52 -4.64
CA LEU A 62 -5.73 15.89 -5.06
C LEU A 62 -5.84 14.50 -4.44
N SER A 63 -6.99 14.16 -3.87
CA SER A 63 -7.22 12.83 -3.30
C SER A 63 -7.06 11.74 -4.38
N LEU A 64 -6.07 10.86 -4.17
CA LEU A 64 -5.72 9.75 -5.04
C LEU A 64 -6.92 8.82 -5.26
N LYS A 65 -7.73 8.62 -4.21
CA LYS A 65 -8.93 7.79 -4.26
C LYS A 65 -10.00 8.34 -5.21
N LYS A 66 -10.11 9.67 -5.35
CA LYS A 66 -11.15 10.34 -6.15
C LYS A 66 -10.69 10.70 -7.56
N TYR A 67 -9.44 11.12 -7.70
CA TYR A 67 -8.93 11.74 -8.94
C TYR A 67 -7.75 10.98 -9.55
N GLY A 68 -7.17 10.01 -8.84
CA GLY A 68 -6.03 9.26 -9.32
C GLY A 68 -6.40 8.34 -10.49
N SER A 69 -5.50 8.27 -11.48
CA SER A 69 -5.56 7.21 -12.48
C SER A 69 -5.42 5.83 -11.82
N GLN A 70 -5.91 4.78 -12.49
CA GLN A 70 -5.76 3.41 -11.98
C GLN A 70 -4.30 3.06 -11.67
N GLY A 71 -3.38 3.49 -12.53
CA GLY A 71 -1.95 3.30 -12.32
C GLY A 71 -1.43 3.98 -11.04
N GLN A 72 -1.81 5.23 -10.81
CA GLN A 72 -1.42 5.98 -9.60
C GLN A 72 -2.01 5.38 -8.33
N ILE A 73 -3.28 4.97 -8.35
CA ILE A 73 -3.92 4.27 -7.22
C ILE A 73 -3.15 3.00 -6.86
N LYS A 74 -2.82 2.18 -7.87
CA LYS A 74 -2.07 0.94 -7.69
C LYS A 74 -0.66 1.21 -7.15
N SER A 75 0.06 2.20 -7.70
CA SER A 75 1.37 2.62 -7.17
C SER A 75 1.31 3.08 -5.72
N GLY A 76 0.28 3.86 -5.37
CA GLY A 76 0.06 4.33 -4.00
C GLY A 76 -0.12 3.16 -3.04
N LEU A 77 -0.92 2.17 -3.41
CA LEU A 77 -1.13 0.97 -2.60
C LEU A 77 0.15 0.14 -2.45
N ILE A 78 0.92 -0.04 -3.52
CA ILE A 78 2.18 -0.78 -3.47
C ILE A 78 3.19 -0.05 -2.58
N ALA A 79 3.34 1.27 -2.75
CA ALA A 79 4.20 2.09 -1.89
C ALA A 79 3.81 1.98 -0.41
N LEU A 80 2.51 1.95 -0.11
CA LEU A 80 1.99 1.77 1.24
C LEU A 80 2.36 0.40 1.82
N LYS A 81 2.20 -0.67 1.03
CA LYS A 81 2.57 -2.03 1.45
C LYS A 81 4.08 -2.21 1.63
N LEU A 82 4.89 -1.61 0.77
CA LEU A 82 6.35 -1.61 0.93
C LEU A 82 6.79 -0.82 2.17
N ALA A 83 6.13 0.31 2.46
CA ALA A 83 6.37 1.07 3.68
C ALA A 83 5.96 0.31 4.94
N GLU A 84 4.83 -0.40 4.90
CA GLU A 84 4.37 -1.31 5.96
C GLU A 84 5.40 -2.44 6.20
N TYR A 85 5.87 -3.09 5.12
CA TYR A 85 6.91 -4.13 5.19
C TYR A 85 8.16 -3.61 5.91
N GLU A 86 8.66 -2.43 5.49
CA GLU A 86 9.86 -1.85 6.07
C GLU A 86 9.65 -1.43 7.54
N TYR A 87 8.44 -0.96 7.88
CA TYR A 87 8.08 -0.61 9.26
C TYR A 87 8.08 -1.84 10.16
N ILE A 88 7.48 -2.94 9.70
CA ILE A 88 7.48 -4.22 10.44
C ILE A 88 8.90 -4.73 10.60
N ALA A 89 9.71 -4.71 9.52
CA ALA A 89 11.09 -5.17 9.57
C ALA A 89 11.92 -4.41 10.60
N LYS A 90 11.79 -3.08 10.65
CA LYS A 90 12.50 -2.23 11.63
C LYS A 90 11.96 -2.40 13.05
N SER A 91 10.64 -2.43 13.23
CA SER A 91 10.02 -2.48 14.56
C SER A 91 10.16 -3.84 15.25
N LYS A 92 10.22 -4.93 14.48
CA LYS A 92 10.36 -6.30 15.00
C LYS A 92 11.77 -6.88 14.85
N ASN A 93 12.67 -6.18 14.15
CA ASN A 93 14.01 -6.64 13.82
C ASN A 93 14.02 -8.04 13.15
N VAL A 94 12.99 -8.33 12.35
CA VAL A 94 12.81 -9.59 11.61
C VAL A 94 12.27 -9.26 10.23
N LEU A 95 12.81 -9.89 9.18
CA LEU A 95 12.30 -9.73 7.82
C LEU A 95 11.00 -10.54 7.63
N PRO A 96 9.85 -9.89 7.36
CA PRO A 96 8.60 -10.62 7.14
C PRO A 96 8.59 -11.29 5.76
N PHE A 97 7.63 -12.20 5.55
CA PHE A 97 7.34 -12.73 4.22
C PHE A 97 6.71 -11.65 3.33
N LEU A 98 7.14 -11.57 2.08
CA LEU A 98 6.52 -10.72 1.07
C LEU A 98 5.64 -11.60 0.17
N LEU A 99 4.34 -11.32 0.15
CA LEU A 99 3.37 -12.02 -0.70
C LEU A 99 2.92 -11.07 -1.81
N LEU A 100 3.13 -11.46 -3.06
CA LEU A 100 2.75 -10.68 -4.24
C LEU A 100 1.74 -11.48 -5.06
N ASP A 101 0.46 -11.11 -4.92
CA ASP A 101 -0.64 -11.84 -5.54
C ASP A 101 -1.12 -11.14 -6.83
N ASP A 102 -0.96 -11.81 -7.98
CA ASP A 102 -1.24 -11.29 -9.33
C ASP A 102 -0.71 -9.86 -9.54
N ILE A 103 0.53 -9.63 -9.10
CA ILE A 103 1.06 -8.26 -9.01
C ILE A 103 1.30 -7.63 -10.39
N PHE A 104 1.70 -8.42 -11.39
CA PHE A 104 2.04 -7.90 -12.72
C PHE A 104 0.82 -7.59 -13.59
N GLU A 105 -0.34 -8.19 -13.33
CA GLU A 105 -1.61 -7.75 -13.94
C GLU A 105 -2.09 -6.41 -13.34
N LYS A 106 -1.64 -6.11 -12.12
CA LYS A 106 -2.08 -4.93 -11.38
C LYS A 106 -1.24 -3.69 -11.65
N ILE A 107 -0.15 -3.75 -12.41
CA ILE A 107 0.69 -2.57 -12.72
C ILE A 107 1.13 -2.55 -14.18
N ASP A 108 1.45 -1.35 -14.68
CA ASP A 108 2.08 -1.20 -16.00
C ASP A 108 3.53 -1.72 -16.00
N GLU A 109 4.08 -1.93 -17.20
CA GLU A 109 5.40 -2.55 -17.38
C GLU A 109 6.55 -1.72 -16.78
N GLU A 110 6.50 -0.39 -16.90
CA GLU A 110 7.52 0.51 -16.32
C GLU A 110 7.58 0.33 -14.80
N ARG A 111 6.42 0.31 -14.15
CA ARG A 111 6.34 0.12 -12.69
C ARG A 111 6.65 -1.29 -12.24
N ALA A 112 6.32 -2.30 -13.04
CA ALA A 112 6.75 -3.68 -12.78
C ALA A 112 8.27 -3.78 -12.71
N GLN A 113 8.97 -3.18 -13.67
CA GLN A 113 10.43 -3.14 -13.67
C GLN A 113 10.98 -2.42 -12.43
N VAL A 114 10.41 -1.26 -12.06
CA VAL A 114 10.83 -0.55 -10.85
C VAL A 114 10.62 -1.39 -9.59
N LEU A 115 9.49 -2.09 -9.47
CA LEU A 115 9.23 -3.00 -8.36
C LEU A 115 10.28 -4.12 -8.30
N THR A 116 10.61 -4.73 -9.44
CA THR A 116 11.68 -5.73 -9.54
C THR A 116 13.02 -5.17 -9.05
N GLN A 117 13.35 -3.94 -9.44
CA GLN A 117 14.58 -3.26 -9.01
C GLN A 117 14.59 -2.98 -7.50
N ILE A 118 13.46 -2.55 -6.93
CA ILE A 118 13.30 -2.37 -5.48
C ILE A 118 13.55 -3.70 -4.77
N ILE A 119 12.94 -4.79 -5.24
CA ILE A 119 13.07 -6.13 -4.63
C ILE A 119 14.50 -6.68 -4.76
N LYS A 120 15.14 -6.44 -5.91
CA LYS A 120 16.51 -6.86 -6.18
C LYS A 120 17.51 -6.17 -5.26
N LYS A 121 17.40 -4.83 -5.12
CA LYS A 121 18.31 -4.02 -4.29
C LYS A 121 17.99 -4.10 -2.81
N GLY A 122 16.73 -4.34 -2.46
CA GLY A 122 16.25 -4.37 -1.08
C GLY A 122 16.60 -5.66 -0.34
N ASN A 123 16.68 -5.54 0.98
CA ASN A 123 16.82 -6.67 1.88
C ASN A 123 15.44 -7.24 2.22
N PHE A 124 14.83 -7.92 1.25
CA PHE A 124 13.57 -8.63 1.47
C PHE A 124 13.83 -10.04 2.01
N GLY A 125 12.93 -10.52 2.88
CA GLY A 125 12.88 -11.91 3.32
C GLY A 125 12.44 -12.84 2.19
N GLN A 126 11.87 -14.00 2.55
CA GLN A 126 11.32 -14.90 1.54
C GLN A 126 10.10 -14.28 0.84
N ILE A 127 10.07 -14.40 -0.48
CA ILE A 127 9.06 -13.80 -1.36
C ILE A 127 8.25 -14.93 -2.00
N PHE A 128 6.92 -14.81 -1.96
CA PHE A 128 6.00 -15.66 -2.70
C PHE A 128 5.26 -14.81 -3.73
N ILE A 129 5.19 -15.31 -4.96
CA ILE A 129 4.58 -14.59 -6.08
C ILE A 129 3.67 -15.56 -6.83
N THR A 130 2.46 -15.10 -7.13
CA THR A 130 1.51 -15.78 -8.01
C THR A 130 1.30 -14.92 -9.25
N ASP A 131 1.21 -15.57 -10.40
CA ASP A 131 0.84 -14.93 -11.66
C ASP A 131 0.26 -15.99 -12.60
N THR A 132 -0.64 -15.58 -13.50
CA THR A 132 -1.22 -16.45 -14.53
C THR A 132 -0.29 -16.62 -15.73
N ASN A 133 0.70 -15.74 -15.90
CA ASN A 133 1.65 -15.70 -17.00
C ASN A 133 3.04 -16.16 -16.56
N ILE A 134 3.39 -17.39 -16.95
CA ILE A 134 4.68 -17.99 -16.61
C ILE A 134 5.88 -17.20 -17.16
N SER A 135 5.76 -16.63 -18.36
CA SER A 135 6.86 -15.88 -19.00
C SER A 135 7.21 -14.60 -18.24
N ARG A 136 6.21 -13.92 -17.68
CA ARG A 136 6.43 -12.75 -16.82
C ARG A 136 7.14 -13.14 -15.53
N LEU A 137 6.69 -14.22 -14.91
CA LEU A 137 7.28 -14.73 -13.67
C LEU A 137 8.74 -15.17 -13.87
N GLU A 138 9.04 -15.88 -14.95
CA GLU A 138 10.41 -16.25 -15.32
C GLU A 138 11.30 -15.02 -15.57
N GLY A 139 10.78 -14.02 -16.30
CA GLY A 139 11.49 -12.77 -16.54
C GLY A 139 11.83 -12.04 -15.24
N PHE A 140 10.87 -11.94 -14.34
CA PHE A 140 11.04 -11.35 -13.02
C PHE A 140 12.08 -12.11 -12.17
N CYS A 141 11.97 -13.44 -12.07
CA CYS A 141 12.92 -14.26 -11.31
C CYS A 141 14.35 -14.14 -11.88
N LYS A 142 14.48 -14.11 -13.20
CA LYS A 142 15.77 -13.91 -13.88
C LYS A 142 16.36 -12.54 -13.60
N GLU A 143 15.55 -11.49 -13.59
CA GLU A 143 15.99 -10.12 -13.34
C GLU A 143 16.46 -9.93 -11.89
N ILE A 144 15.75 -10.52 -10.92
CA ILE A 144 16.17 -10.53 -9.51
C ILE A 144 17.49 -11.27 -9.33
N GLY A 145 17.67 -12.40 -10.01
CA GLY A 145 18.89 -13.21 -9.93
C GLY A 145 19.08 -13.90 -8.57
N LYS A 146 18.01 -14.14 -7.82
CA LYS A 146 18.01 -14.90 -6.56
C LYS A 146 17.52 -16.34 -6.80
N SER A 147 17.97 -17.25 -5.94
CA SER A 147 17.47 -18.64 -5.95
C SER A 147 15.95 -18.66 -5.79
N HIS A 148 15.25 -19.43 -6.62
CA HIS A 148 13.80 -19.56 -6.60
C HIS A 148 13.37 -21.00 -6.89
N GLN A 149 12.14 -21.32 -6.51
CA GLN A 149 11.44 -22.54 -6.90
C GLN A 149 10.09 -22.15 -7.49
N SER A 150 9.72 -22.79 -8.59
CA SER A 150 8.44 -22.57 -9.27
C SER A 150 7.53 -23.77 -9.05
N ILE A 151 6.27 -23.50 -8.70
CA ILE A 151 5.24 -24.53 -8.50
C ILE A 151 4.08 -24.20 -9.45
N THR A 152 3.76 -25.12 -10.34
CA THR A 152 2.58 -25.01 -11.21
C THR A 152 1.40 -25.70 -10.55
N LEU A 153 0.36 -24.94 -10.27
CA LEU A 153 -0.92 -25.46 -9.76
C LEU A 153 -1.74 -25.99 -10.94
N LYS A 154 -2.25 -27.22 -10.84
CA LYS A 154 -3.11 -27.87 -11.84
C LYS A 154 -4.57 -27.79 -11.44
#